data_AF-A0AAV7BBL3-F1
#
_entry.id   AF-A0AAV7BBL3-F1
#
_cell.length_a   1.000
_cell.length_b   1.000
_cell.length_c   1.000
_cell.angle_alpha   90.00
_cell.angle_beta   90.00
_cell.angle_gamma   90.00
#
_symmetry.space_group_name_H-M   'P 1'
#
loop_
_entity.id
_entity.type
_entity.pdbx_description
1 polymer ?
#
loop_
_entity_poly.entity_id
_entity_poly.type
_entity_poly.pdbx_seq_one_letter_code
_entity_poly.pdbx_strand_id
1 'polypeptide(L)'
;MDRRGLAQELRRWVQEEMGVPQQKAPSEEILQRLFIGQCADIWKYVMRHVRSQRTVKNIDGNLLWYQQLQHSEAQHSEEEKERQRRRQLCQEIQELRTELQHLREQIVSAEREVVAQELNNHRSQDFRRRSLLLRAYNRKRWEQWEALQDSNLRIQYRCDQLQDVSRASQREIVFPALDANMAMNSFPEPEVLREVREVYDIRYKFFRSIYADTISGSVLPGRDDLRLMAHHQWLSEGEKLWSSYPPNHIVSSLEHLTLEGTRDLRQLQSSLAADPAETSCSVSEAMSDPRETSEDQENSKRARLQCGDGRSDSFTRLPSYSCLIQEGWAETAAVASQLCNVQRQSRDLSARLADKIQEVHQTLSDGSELSVLSRAAFDAELRLVLLRGCQDALLQECRTLQAEAADRRQGMKFLQQQQQNIQDSFLLLEKKQEQIQVLIKATSFSKAQVRHNSGEVQKFVQERLLLRPLEVVQESQRLQDSVMKDLNHFTAISLPTLQKVTLHG
;
A
#
# COMPACT_ATOMS: atom_id res chain seq x y z
N MET A 1 -44.62 153.44 -27.79
CA MET A 1 -43.93 154.25 -26.76
C MET A 1 -42.60 154.68 -27.35
N ASP A 2 -42.45 155.96 -27.69
CA ASP A 2 -41.23 156.49 -28.29
C ASP A 2 -40.03 156.36 -27.34
N ARG A 3 -38.85 156.03 -27.91
CA ARG A 3 -37.61 155.76 -27.15
C ARG A 3 -37.20 156.93 -26.23
N ARG A 4 -37.51 158.16 -26.63
CA ARG A 4 -37.32 159.36 -25.80
C ARG A 4 -38.15 159.30 -24.51
N GLY A 5 -39.41 158.85 -24.59
CA GLY A 5 -40.30 158.73 -23.43
C GLY A 5 -39.81 157.69 -22.41
N LEU A 6 -39.38 156.52 -22.88
CA LEU A 6 -38.84 155.46 -22.01
C LEU A 6 -37.52 155.85 -21.35
N ALA A 7 -36.66 156.60 -22.04
CA ALA A 7 -35.41 157.09 -21.45
C ALA A 7 -35.66 158.16 -20.38
N GLN A 8 -36.68 159.01 -20.55
CA GLN A 8 -37.11 159.95 -19.52
C GLN A 8 -37.72 159.24 -18.31
N GLU A 9 -38.54 158.22 -18.53
CA GLU A 9 -39.06 157.37 -17.45
C GLU A 9 -37.94 156.68 -16.69
N LEU A 10 -36.95 156.12 -17.39
CA LEU A 10 -35.77 155.51 -16.75
C LEU A 10 -34.97 156.52 -15.96
N ARG A 11 -34.81 157.74 -16.49
CA ARG A 11 -34.10 158.81 -15.78
C ARG A 11 -34.84 159.24 -14.52
N ARG A 12 -36.17 159.36 -14.60
CA ARG A 12 -37.02 159.65 -13.45
C ARG A 12 -36.93 158.53 -12.41
N TRP A 13 -37.02 157.28 -12.85
CA TRP A 13 -36.88 156.10 -12.01
C TRP A 13 -35.52 156.01 -11.31
N VAL A 14 -34.41 156.28 -12.01
CA VAL A 14 -33.06 156.30 -11.43
C VAL A 14 -32.91 157.41 -10.36
N GLN A 15 -33.58 158.54 -10.55
CA GLN A 15 -33.49 159.67 -9.62
C GLN A 15 -34.41 159.49 -8.40
N GLU A 16 -35.69 159.18 -8.65
CA GLU A 16 -36.72 159.13 -7.62
C GLU A 16 -36.72 157.80 -6.87
N GLU A 17 -36.63 156.67 -7.58
CA GLU A 17 -36.73 155.34 -6.96
C GLU A 17 -35.37 154.75 -6.58
N MET A 18 -34.30 155.08 -7.33
CA MET A 18 -32.93 154.63 -7.03
C MET A 18 -32.08 155.68 -6.30
N GLY A 19 -32.64 156.87 -6.02
CA GLY A 19 -32.05 157.89 -5.15
C GLY A 19 -30.75 158.53 -5.66
N VAL A 20 -30.46 158.44 -6.97
CA VAL A 20 -29.21 158.95 -7.54
C VAL A 20 -29.31 160.47 -7.75
N PRO A 21 -28.42 161.30 -7.16
CA PRO A 21 -28.48 162.76 -7.28
C PRO A 21 -28.41 163.25 -8.74
N GLN A 22 -29.20 164.29 -9.08
CA GLN A 22 -29.39 164.75 -10.48
C GLN A 22 -28.09 165.06 -11.24
N GLN A 23 -27.03 165.51 -10.55
CA GLN A 23 -25.73 165.83 -11.14
C GLN A 23 -24.94 164.59 -11.61
N LYS A 24 -25.25 163.40 -11.10
CA LYS A 24 -24.59 162.13 -11.46
C LYS A 24 -25.47 161.22 -12.34
N ALA A 25 -26.68 161.67 -12.68
CA ALA A 25 -27.58 160.90 -13.53
C ALA A 25 -27.14 161.01 -15.01
N PRO A 26 -26.91 159.90 -15.72
CA PRO A 26 -26.44 159.90 -17.11
C PRO A 26 -27.42 160.62 -18.05
N SER A 27 -26.89 161.19 -19.14
CA SER A 27 -27.69 161.95 -20.10
C SER A 27 -28.73 161.08 -20.82
N GLU A 28 -29.85 161.68 -21.23
CA GLU A 28 -30.96 160.97 -21.89
C GLU A 28 -30.53 160.23 -23.16
N GLU A 29 -29.51 160.72 -23.87
CA GLU A 29 -28.97 160.07 -25.07
C GLU A 29 -28.28 158.73 -24.77
N ILE A 30 -27.62 158.61 -23.61
CA ILE A 30 -26.96 157.36 -23.17
C ILE A 30 -28.03 156.37 -22.71
N LEU A 31 -29.03 156.84 -21.97
CA LEU A 31 -30.13 156.01 -21.50
C LEU A 31 -30.97 155.44 -22.66
N GLN A 32 -31.14 156.18 -23.76
CA GLN A 32 -31.80 155.66 -24.97
C GLN A 32 -31.08 154.45 -25.58
N ARG A 33 -29.75 154.36 -25.47
CA ARG A 33 -28.97 153.22 -25.99
C ARG A 33 -29.24 151.92 -25.22
N LEU A 34 -29.66 152.00 -23.95
CA LEU A 34 -30.00 150.82 -23.15
C LEU A 34 -31.29 150.14 -23.62
N PHE A 35 -32.15 150.88 -24.35
CA PHE A 35 -33.39 150.36 -24.93
C PHE A 35 -33.23 149.87 -26.38
N ILE A 36 -32.01 149.47 -26.78
CA ILE A 36 -31.75 148.86 -28.10
C ILE A 36 -31.96 147.34 -28.02
N GLY A 37 -32.77 146.79 -28.94
CA GLY A 37 -33.05 145.35 -29.03
C GLY A 37 -33.88 144.80 -27.86
N GLN A 38 -33.67 143.52 -27.51
CA GLN A 38 -34.38 142.83 -26.41
C GLN A 38 -34.14 143.47 -25.03
N CYS A 39 -33.11 144.32 -24.91
CA CYS A 39 -32.84 145.07 -23.68
C CYS A 39 -33.97 146.06 -23.36
N ALA A 40 -34.76 146.49 -24.35
CA ALA A 40 -35.85 147.42 -24.10
C ALA A 40 -36.91 146.86 -23.16
N ASP A 41 -37.27 145.59 -23.32
CA ASP A 41 -38.30 144.95 -22.50
C ASP A 41 -37.76 144.52 -21.13
N ILE A 42 -36.47 144.18 -21.05
CA ILE A 42 -35.77 143.95 -19.78
C ILE A 42 -35.77 145.23 -18.95
N TRP A 43 -35.39 146.38 -19.52
CA TRP A 43 -35.38 147.64 -18.79
C TRP A 43 -36.78 148.12 -18.42
N LYS A 44 -37.80 147.88 -19.26
CA LYS A 44 -39.21 148.09 -18.87
C LYS A 44 -39.60 147.23 -17.68
N TYR A 45 -39.17 145.98 -17.65
CA TYR A 45 -39.44 145.08 -16.53
C TYR A 45 -38.73 145.57 -15.26
N VAL A 46 -37.45 145.92 -15.36
CA VAL A 46 -36.63 146.44 -14.24
C VAL A 46 -37.25 147.71 -13.67
N MET A 47 -37.57 148.72 -14.50
CA MET A 47 -38.20 149.96 -14.03
C MET A 47 -39.55 149.72 -13.33
N ARG A 48 -40.30 148.69 -13.72
CA ARG A 48 -41.59 148.39 -13.10
C ARG A 48 -41.47 147.66 -11.77
N HIS A 49 -40.47 146.79 -11.64
CA HIS A 49 -40.41 145.77 -10.57
C HIS A 49 -39.30 146.02 -9.56
N VAL A 50 -38.29 146.80 -9.91
CA VAL A 50 -37.26 147.24 -8.99
C VAL A 50 -37.63 148.68 -8.60
N ARG A 51 -37.93 148.93 -7.33
CA ARG A 51 -38.32 150.27 -6.85
C ARG A 51 -37.42 150.82 -5.74
N SER A 52 -36.34 150.09 -5.43
CA SER A 52 -35.32 150.49 -4.46
C SER A 52 -34.05 149.66 -4.62
N GLN A 53 -32.91 150.18 -4.17
CA GLN A 53 -31.63 149.45 -4.16
C GLN A 53 -31.66 148.19 -3.26
N ARG A 54 -32.56 148.12 -2.28
CA ARG A 54 -32.74 146.95 -1.40
C ARG A 54 -33.34 145.76 -2.17
N THR A 55 -34.16 146.04 -3.18
CA THR A 55 -34.80 145.04 -4.04
C THR A 55 -33.77 144.32 -4.91
N VAL A 56 -32.69 145.00 -5.33
CA VAL A 56 -31.59 144.41 -6.11
C VAL A 56 -30.78 143.40 -5.28
N LYS A 57 -30.47 143.71 -4.01
CA LYS A 57 -29.79 142.76 -3.11
C LYS A 57 -30.63 141.51 -2.82
N ASN A 58 -31.95 141.63 -2.77
CA ASN A 58 -32.84 140.47 -2.67
C ASN A 58 -32.79 139.61 -3.95
N ILE A 59 -32.68 140.22 -5.14
CA ILE A 59 -32.58 139.47 -6.39
C ILE A 59 -31.24 138.72 -6.48
N ASP A 60 -30.12 139.34 -6.08
CA ASP A 60 -28.81 138.64 -6.01
C ASP A 60 -28.81 137.50 -4.99
N GLY A 61 -29.42 137.72 -3.82
CA GLY A 61 -29.60 136.66 -2.82
C GLY A 61 -30.47 135.50 -3.33
N ASN A 62 -31.53 135.80 -4.08
CA ASN A 62 -32.40 134.79 -4.68
C ASN A 62 -31.69 134.00 -5.79
N LEU A 63 -30.87 134.63 -6.63
CA LEU A 63 -30.08 133.94 -7.66
C LEU A 63 -29.06 132.96 -7.06
N LEU A 64 -28.35 133.38 -6.00
CA LEU A 64 -27.46 132.49 -5.24
C LEU A 64 -28.23 131.34 -4.58
N TRP A 65 -29.44 131.60 -4.09
CA TRP A 65 -30.32 130.58 -3.53
C TRP A 65 -30.76 129.56 -4.58
N TYR A 66 -31.12 129.98 -5.80
CA TYR A 66 -31.44 129.05 -6.90
C TYR A 66 -30.25 128.19 -7.33
N GLN A 67 -29.02 128.74 -7.27
CA GLN A 67 -27.81 128.00 -7.61
C GLN A 67 -27.47 126.96 -6.52
N GLN A 68 -27.63 127.32 -5.24
CA GLN A 68 -27.54 126.36 -4.13
C GLN A 68 -28.66 125.31 -4.17
N LEU A 69 -29.88 125.70 -4.56
CA LEU A 69 -30.99 124.78 -4.71
C LEU A 69 -30.71 123.76 -5.82
N GLN A 70 -30.22 124.19 -6.99
CA GLN A 70 -29.82 123.28 -8.07
C GLN A 70 -28.69 122.33 -7.67
N HIS A 71 -27.67 122.82 -6.96
CA HIS A 71 -26.60 121.96 -6.45
C HIS A 71 -27.11 120.97 -5.38
N SER A 72 -27.99 121.41 -4.48
CA SER A 72 -28.62 120.57 -3.46
C SER A 72 -29.54 119.53 -4.09
N GLU A 73 -30.33 119.88 -5.11
CA GLU A 73 -31.22 118.97 -5.82
C GLU A 73 -30.45 117.95 -6.68
N ALA A 74 -29.36 118.36 -7.34
CA ALA A 74 -28.50 117.46 -8.10
C ALA A 74 -27.78 116.46 -7.17
N GLN A 75 -27.23 116.94 -6.05
CA GLN A 75 -26.63 116.08 -5.02
C GLN A 75 -27.67 115.13 -4.40
N HIS A 76 -28.87 115.60 -4.08
CA HIS A 76 -29.94 114.73 -3.58
C HIS A 76 -30.38 113.69 -4.63
N SER A 77 -30.43 114.04 -5.91
CA SER A 77 -30.75 113.09 -6.99
C SER A 77 -29.67 112.01 -7.17
N GLU A 78 -28.39 112.40 -7.11
CA GLU A 78 -27.27 111.48 -7.24
C GLU A 78 -27.12 110.58 -6.00
N GLU A 79 -27.29 111.14 -4.80
CA GLU A 79 -27.37 110.38 -3.55
C GLU A 79 -28.55 109.40 -3.54
N GLU A 80 -29.72 109.78 -4.07
CA GLU A 80 -30.87 108.89 -4.12
C GLU A 80 -30.65 107.73 -5.10
N LYS A 81 -30.04 107.99 -6.26
CA LYS A 81 -29.62 106.94 -7.21
C LYS A 81 -28.58 106.00 -6.58
N GLU A 82 -27.60 106.54 -5.87
CA GLU A 82 -26.59 105.78 -5.14
C GLU A 82 -27.22 104.94 -4.01
N ARG A 83 -28.16 105.51 -3.24
CA ARG A 83 -28.93 104.79 -2.20
C ARG A 83 -29.78 103.68 -2.81
N GLN A 84 -30.38 103.90 -3.97
CA GLN A 84 -31.18 102.91 -4.67
C GLN A 84 -30.31 101.76 -5.19
N ARG A 85 -29.14 102.07 -5.77
CA ARG A 85 -28.14 101.07 -6.20
C ARG A 85 -27.60 100.25 -5.02
N ARG A 86 -27.31 100.89 -3.88
CA ARG A 86 -26.92 100.20 -2.65
C ARG A 86 -28.02 99.29 -2.11
N ARG A 87 -29.29 99.73 -2.17
CA ARG A 87 -30.44 98.89 -1.80
C ARG A 87 -30.55 97.65 -2.69
N GLN A 88 -30.40 97.81 -4.01
CA GLN A 88 -30.41 96.69 -4.96
C GLN A 88 -29.27 95.70 -4.70
N LEU A 89 -28.03 96.19 -4.58
CA LEU A 89 -26.89 95.33 -4.26
C LEU A 89 -27.04 94.62 -2.90
N CYS A 90 -27.61 95.29 -1.89
CA CYS A 90 -27.89 94.65 -0.61
C CYS A 90 -28.94 93.54 -0.74
N GLN A 91 -29.95 93.70 -1.60
CA GLN A 91 -30.95 92.67 -1.89
C GLN A 91 -30.31 91.49 -2.62
N GLU A 92 -29.53 91.73 -3.68
CA GLU A 92 -28.80 90.68 -4.41
C GLU A 92 -27.83 89.92 -3.49
N ILE A 93 -27.10 90.62 -2.61
CA ILE A 93 -26.22 89.97 -1.62
C ILE A 93 -27.02 89.12 -0.64
N GLN A 94 -28.22 89.55 -0.22
CA GLN A 94 -29.08 88.75 0.65
C GLN A 94 -29.61 87.51 -0.07
N GLU A 95 -30.08 87.65 -1.31
CA GLU A 95 -30.53 86.54 -2.15
C GLU A 95 -29.41 85.51 -2.34
N LEU A 96 -28.22 85.94 -2.78
CA LEU A 96 -27.05 85.06 -2.92
C LEU A 96 -26.64 84.39 -1.60
N ARG A 97 -26.77 85.08 -0.46
CA ARG A 97 -26.50 84.47 0.85
C ARG A 97 -27.51 83.38 1.19
N THR A 98 -28.79 83.59 0.90
CA THR A 98 -29.82 82.56 1.11
C THR A 98 -29.64 81.38 0.17
N GLU A 99 -29.28 81.62 -1.10
CA GLU A 99 -28.96 80.57 -2.07
C GLU A 99 -27.72 79.77 -1.65
N LEU A 100 -26.64 80.43 -1.21
CA LEU A 100 -25.46 79.76 -0.69
C LEU A 100 -25.76 78.91 0.55
N GLN A 101 -26.62 79.39 1.45
CA GLN A 101 -27.03 78.63 2.61
C GLN A 101 -27.86 77.40 2.21
N HIS A 102 -28.80 77.58 1.28
CA HIS A 102 -29.59 76.49 0.72
C HIS A 102 -28.71 75.43 0.04
N LEU A 103 -27.75 75.85 -0.80
CA LEU A 103 -26.80 74.95 -1.45
C LEU A 103 -25.93 74.21 -0.44
N ARG A 104 -25.48 74.86 0.64
CA ARG A 104 -24.73 74.19 1.71
C ARG A 104 -25.57 73.12 2.41
N GLU A 105 -26.84 73.41 2.69
CA GLU A 105 -27.76 72.44 3.29
C GLU A 105 -28.00 71.25 2.35
N GLN A 106 -28.16 71.50 1.05
CA GLN A 106 -28.24 70.44 0.02
C GLN A 106 -26.97 69.60 -0.09
N ILE A 107 -25.78 70.23 0.00
CA ILE A 107 -24.51 69.49 0.00
C ILE A 107 -24.42 68.59 1.22
N VAL A 108 -24.72 69.12 2.41
CA VAL A 108 -24.67 68.33 3.66
C VAL A 108 -25.70 67.20 3.65
N SER A 109 -26.90 67.40 3.11
CA SER A 109 -27.88 66.33 2.99
C SER A 109 -27.45 65.27 1.96
N ALA A 110 -26.92 65.68 0.81
CA ALA A 110 -26.39 64.79 -0.21
C ALA A 110 -25.20 63.97 0.30
N GLU A 111 -24.25 64.58 1.04
CA GLU A 111 -23.13 63.89 1.67
C GLU A 111 -23.61 62.82 2.67
N ARG A 112 -24.60 63.14 3.50
CA ARG A 112 -25.20 62.16 4.43
C ARG A 112 -25.87 61.01 3.69
N GLU A 113 -26.55 61.30 2.58
CA GLU A 113 -27.21 60.29 1.77
C GLU A 113 -26.19 59.37 1.07
N VAL A 114 -25.11 59.92 0.51
CA VAL A 114 -24.00 59.14 -0.08
C VAL A 114 -23.37 58.22 0.98
N VAL A 115 -23.04 58.74 2.16
CA VAL A 115 -22.48 57.91 3.25
C VAL A 115 -23.46 56.81 3.68
N ALA A 116 -24.76 57.11 3.77
CA ALA A 116 -25.78 56.11 4.10
C ALA A 116 -25.92 55.03 3.01
N GLN A 117 -25.87 55.42 1.74
CA GLN A 117 -25.92 54.49 0.60
C GLN A 117 -24.65 53.62 0.54
N GLU A 118 -23.47 54.18 0.77
CA GLU A 118 -22.20 53.44 0.85
C GLU A 118 -22.24 52.39 1.98
N LEU A 119 -22.69 52.78 3.18
CA LEU A 119 -22.84 51.86 4.30
C LEU A 119 -23.84 50.72 3.99
N ASN A 120 -24.96 51.02 3.32
CA ASN A 120 -25.93 50.01 2.92
C ASN A 120 -25.39 49.09 1.81
N ASN A 121 -24.61 49.62 0.87
CA ASN A 121 -23.93 48.83 -0.15
C ASN A 121 -22.90 47.88 0.47
N HIS A 122 -22.07 48.36 1.40
CA HIS A 122 -21.12 47.53 2.14
C HIS A 122 -21.83 46.41 2.91
N ARG A 123 -22.92 46.72 3.64
CA ARG A 123 -23.72 45.71 4.35
C ARG A 123 -24.32 44.66 3.41
N SER A 124 -24.83 45.10 2.26
CA SER A 124 -25.44 44.21 1.26
C SER A 124 -24.42 43.32 0.55
N GLN A 125 -23.20 43.82 0.33
CA GLN A 125 -22.09 43.04 -0.21
C GLN A 125 -21.57 42.03 0.82
N ASP A 126 -21.43 42.44 2.09
CA ASP A 126 -21.04 41.58 3.19
C ASP A 126 -22.02 40.43 3.41
N PHE A 127 -23.33 40.71 3.40
CA PHE A 127 -24.35 39.67 3.51
C PHE A 127 -24.26 38.67 2.35
N ARG A 128 -24.07 39.16 1.11
CA ARG A 128 -23.89 38.30 -0.06
C ARG A 128 -22.66 37.41 0.09
N ARG A 129 -21.51 37.96 0.48
CA ARG A 129 -20.27 37.20 0.73
C ARG A 129 -20.46 36.14 1.82
N ARG A 130 -21.06 36.49 2.96
CA ARG A 130 -21.40 35.56 4.06
C ARG A 130 -22.30 34.42 3.58
N SER A 131 -23.36 34.76 2.85
CA SER A 131 -24.32 33.75 2.37
C SER A 131 -23.69 32.77 1.38
N LEU A 132 -22.69 33.22 0.61
CA LEU A 132 -21.97 32.38 -0.34
C LEU A 132 -20.94 31.49 0.36
N LEU A 133 -20.18 32.04 1.30
CA LEU A 133 -19.24 31.29 2.14
C LEU A 133 -19.96 30.21 2.97
N LEU A 134 -21.07 30.56 3.63
CA LEU A 134 -21.87 29.59 4.39
C LEU A 134 -22.44 28.50 3.49
N ARG A 135 -22.92 28.83 2.28
CA ARG A 135 -23.38 27.82 1.32
C ARG A 135 -22.26 26.90 0.86
N ALA A 136 -21.08 27.44 0.55
CA ALA A 136 -19.93 26.64 0.14
C ALA A 136 -19.42 25.74 1.28
N TYR A 137 -19.32 26.28 2.49
CA TYR A 137 -18.93 25.53 3.69
C TYR A 137 -19.92 24.41 4.01
N ASN A 138 -21.22 24.71 3.99
CA ASN A 138 -22.26 23.71 4.25
C ASN A 138 -22.25 22.61 3.20
N ARG A 139 -22.00 22.92 1.91
CA ARG A 139 -21.86 21.92 0.85
C ARG A 139 -20.66 21.01 1.10
N LYS A 140 -19.47 21.59 1.34
CA LYS A 140 -18.25 20.83 1.65
C LYS A 140 -18.42 19.93 2.87
N ARG A 141 -19.04 20.46 3.94
CA ARG A 141 -19.34 19.69 5.16
C ARG A 141 -20.26 18.51 4.87
N TRP A 142 -21.28 18.71 4.03
CA TRP A 142 -22.20 17.65 3.61
C TRP A 142 -21.48 16.55 2.82
N GLU A 143 -20.67 16.92 1.83
CA GLU A 143 -19.89 15.95 1.04
C GLU A 143 -18.93 15.12 1.92
N GLN A 144 -18.28 15.76 2.89
CA GLN A 144 -17.42 15.07 3.85
C GLN A 144 -18.22 14.14 4.78
N TRP A 145 -19.38 14.59 5.25
CA TRP A 145 -20.24 13.77 6.10
C TRP A 145 -20.76 12.53 5.37
N GLU A 146 -21.19 12.69 4.12
CA GLU A 146 -21.67 11.59 3.27
C GLU A 146 -20.54 10.58 2.99
N ALA A 147 -19.34 11.04 2.62
CA ALA A 147 -18.19 10.16 2.43
C ALA A 147 -17.79 9.40 3.71
N LEU A 148 -17.85 10.06 4.86
CA LEU A 148 -17.59 9.41 6.15
C LEU A 148 -18.67 8.39 6.49
N GLN A 149 -19.95 8.70 6.25
CA GLN A 149 -21.05 7.77 6.49
C GLN A 149 -20.92 6.53 5.60
N ASP A 150 -20.62 6.70 4.31
CA ASP A 150 -20.35 5.59 3.39
C ASP A 150 -19.19 4.72 3.86
N SER A 151 -18.10 5.34 4.30
CA SER A 151 -16.96 4.59 4.84
C SER A 151 -17.32 3.82 6.11
N ASN A 152 -18.15 4.41 6.99
CA ASN A 152 -18.58 3.78 8.23
C ASN A 152 -19.50 2.59 7.96
N LEU A 153 -20.45 2.72 7.03
CA LEU A 153 -21.32 1.62 6.58
C LEU A 153 -20.51 0.45 6.02
N ARG A 154 -19.46 0.71 5.22
CA ARG A 154 -18.56 -0.34 4.71
C ARG A 154 -17.78 -1.04 5.82
N ILE A 155 -17.33 -0.28 6.83
CA ILE A 155 -16.62 -0.84 7.99
C ILE A 155 -17.57 -1.69 8.84
N GLN A 156 -18.78 -1.18 9.13
CA GLN A 156 -19.80 -1.92 9.87
C GLN A 156 -20.14 -3.24 9.17
N TYR A 157 -20.40 -3.19 7.86
CA TYR A 157 -20.66 -4.40 7.07
C TYR A 157 -19.53 -5.43 7.17
N ARG A 158 -18.25 -4.98 7.10
CA ARG A 158 -17.10 -5.88 7.29
C ARG A 158 -16.99 -6.43 8.71
N CYS A 159 -17.28 -5.61 9.72
CA CYS A 159 -17.30 -6.06 11.11
C CYS A 159 -18.37 -7.13 11.32
N ASP A 160 -19.56 -6.95 10.77
CA ASP A 160 -20.66 -7.91 10.84
C ASP A 160 -20.27 -9.23 10.18
N GLN A 161 -19.69 -9.18 8.96
CA GLN A 161 -19.17 -10.37 8.28
C GLN A 161 -18.12 -11.12 9.12
N LEU A 162 -17.14 -10.42 9.67
CA LEU A 162 -16.11 -11.04 10.51
C LEU A 162 -16.68 -11.60 11.81
N GLN A 163 -17.69 -10.95 12.38
CA GLN A 163 -18.37 -11.46 13.56
C GLN A 163 -19.16 -12.74 13.25
N ASP A 164 -19.80 -12.81 12.07
CA ASP A 164 -20.49 -14.02 11.62
C ASP A 164 -19.51 -15.17 11.36
N VAL A 165 -18.37 -14.92 10.71
CA VAL A 165 -17.28 -15.90 10.58
C VAL A 165 -16.77 -16.32 11.97
N SER A 166 -16.61 -15.39 12.91
CA SER A 166 -16.21 -15.72 14.29
C SER A 166 -17.25 -16.54 15.05
N ARG A 167 -18.55 -16.38 14.77
CA ARG A 167 -19.61 -17.23 15.34
C ARG A 167 -19.62 -18.61 14.70
N ALA A 168 -19.40 -18.67 13.38
CA ALA A 168 -19.31 -19.93 12.65
C ALA A 168 -18.12 -20.78 13.13
N SER A 169 -16.98 -20.16 13.46
CA SER A 169 -15.78 -20.87 13.91
C SER A 169 -15.96 -21.69 15.19
N GLN A 170 -16.92 -21.30 16.05
CA GLN A 170 -17.25 -21.99 17.30
C GLN A 170 -18.04 -23.28 17.08
N ARG A 171 -18.59 -23.48 15.89
CA ARG A 171 -19.31 -24.71 15.52
C ARG A 171 -18.33 -25.70 14.91
N GLU A 172 -18.36 -26.96 15.31
CA GLU A 172 -17.57 -28.00 14.67
C GLU A 172 -18.24 -28.47 13.37
N ILE A 173 -17.42 -28.78 12.36
CA ILE A 173 -17.88 -29.34 11.09
C ILE A 173 -17.83 -30.85 11.16
N VAL A 174 -18.94 -31.49 10.82
CA VAL A 174 -19.03 -32.95 10.70
C VAL A 174 -18.76 -33.33 9.24
N PHE A 175 -17.72 -34.11 9.01
CA PHE A 175 -17.37 -34.62 7.69
C PHE A 175 -17.99 -35.99 7.42
N PRO A 176 -18.32 -36.33 6.16
CA PRO A 176 -18.78 -37.66 5.79
C PRO A 176 -17.73 -38.73 6.16
N ALA A 177 -18.21 -39.87 6.68
CA ALA A 177 -17.34 -41.00 6.99
C ALA A 177 -16.74 -41.57 5.69
N LEU A 178 -15.42 -41.82 5.71
CA LEU A 178 -14.66 -42.32 4.56
C LEU A 178 -14.87 -43.84 4.31
N ASP A 179 -15.68 -44.53 5.13
CA ASP A 179 -15.86 -45.98 5.07
C ASP A 179 -17.12 -46.43 4.32
N ALA A 180 -16.93 -47.28 3.30
CA ALA A 180 -17.97 -47.84 2.45
C ALA A 180 -19.07 -48.61 3.21
N ASN A 181 -18.77 -49.15 4.40
CA ASN A 181 -19.72 -49.93 5.20
C ASN A 181 -20.63 -49.07 6.10
N MET A 182 -20.36 -47.78 6.25
CA MET A 182 -21.19 -46.82 7.00
C MET A 182 -21.96 -45.85 6.10
N ALA A 183 -21.92 -46.03 4.78
CA ALA A 183 -22.61 -45.20 3.78
C ALA A 183 -24.16 -45.25 3.82
N MET A 184 -24.75 -45.81 4.88
CA MET A 184 -26.20 -45.83 5.09
C MET A 184 -26.76 -44.55 5.72
N ASN A 185 -25.89 -43.64 6.21
CA ASN A 185 -26.30 -42.31 6.67
C ASN A 185 -25.60 -41.24 5.80
N SER A 186 -26.21 -40.88 4.67
CA SER A 186 -25.77 -39.75 3.83
C SER A 186 -25.97 -38.43 4.57
N PHE A 187 -24.96 -38.01 5.33
CA PHE A 187 -24.84 -36.61 5.71
C PHE A 187 -24.49 -35.80 4.45
N PRO A 188 -25.17 -34.68 4.17
CA PRO A 188 -24.81 -33.81 3.06
C PRO A 188 -23.39 -33.26 3.25
N GLU A 189 -22.63 -33.19 2.16
CA GLU A 189 -21.27 -32.63 2.16
C GLU A 189 -21.31 -31.17 2.69
N PRO A 190 -20.46 -30.80 3.65
CA PRO A 190 -20.35 -29.42 4.10
C PRO A 190 -20.01 -28.48 2.94
N GLU A 191 -20.66 -27.31 2.88
CA GLU A 191 -20.44 -26.34 1.79
C GLU A 191 -18.97 -25.92 1.68
N VAL A 192 -18.30 -25.71 2.81
CA VAL A 192 -16.87 -25.40 2.84
C VAL A 192 -16.01 -26.53 2.26
N LEU A 193 -16.38 -27.80 2.46
CA LEU A 193 -15.63 -28.93 1.89
C LEU A 193 -15.75 -28.92 0.36
N ARG A 194 -16.96 -28.67 -0.16
CA ARG A 194 -17.22 -28.53 -1.60
C ARG A 194 -16.43 -27.37 -2.20
N GLU A 195 -16.47 -26.18 -1.59
CA GLU A 195 -15.76 -25.02 -2.12
C GLU A 195 -14.24 -25.16 -2.02
N VAL A 196 -13.72 -25.76 -0.92
CA VAL A 196 -12.29 -26.10 -0.82
C VAL A 196 -11.90 -27.09 -1.93
N ARG A 197 -12.75 -28.09 -2.21
CA ARG A 197 -12.54 -29.06 -3.30
C ARG A 197 -12.53 -28.36 -4.67
N GLU A 198 -13.40 -27.38 -4.90
CA GLU A 198 -13.42 -26.59 -6.14
C GLU A 198 -12.14 -25.75 -6.31
N VAL A 199 -11.68 -25.06 -5.26
CA VAL A 199 -10.41 -24.30 -5.29
C VAL A 199 -9.21 -25.23 -5.50
N TYR A 200 -9.22 -26.41 -4.86
CA TYR A 200 -8.22 -27.45 -5.06
C TYR A 200 -8.23 -27.98 -6.51
N ASP A 201 -9.41 -28.23 -7.08
CA ASP A 201 -9.57 -28.73 -8.44
C ASP A 201 -9.14 -27.70 -9.50
N ILE A 202 -9.42 -26.41 -9.30
CA ILE A 202 -8.88 -25.32 -10.13
C ILE A 202 -7.35 -25.38 -10.15
N ARG A 203 -6.74 -25.56 -8.97
CA ARG A 203 -5.28 -25.63 -8.85
C ARG A 203 -4.70 -26.91 -9.46
N TYR A 204 -5.37 -28.04 -9.25
CA TYR A 204 -5.00 -29.32 -9.86
C TYR A 204 -5.07 -29.27 -11.38
N LYS A 205 -6.16 -28.73 -11.96
CA LYS A 205 -6.31 -28.52 -13.41
C LYS A 205 -5.20 -27.66 -13.98
N PHE A 206 -4.78 -26.62 -13.25
CA PHE A 206 -3.62 -25.79 -13.62
C PHE A 206 -2.31 -26.58 -13.62
N PHE A 207 -2.02 -27.38 -12.59
CA PHE A 207 -0.80 -28.21 -12.58
C PHE A 207 -0.83 -29.30 -13.65
N ARG A 208 -2.00 -29.90 -13.89
CA ARG A 208 -2.19 -30.89 -14.94
C ARG A 208 -2.00 -30.30 -16.33
N SER A 209 -2.44 -29.06 -16.58
CA SER A 209 -2.18 -28.39 -17.86
C SER A 209 -0.68 -28.15 -18.06
N ILE A 210 0.05 -27.68 -17.04
CA ILE A 210 1.52 -27.55 -17.09
C ILE A 210 2.18 -28.90 -17.42
N TYR A 211 1.76 -29.97 -16.74
CA TYR A 211 2.34 -31.30 -16.94
C TYR A 211 2.07 -31.85 -18.35
N ALA A 212 0.84 -31.70 -18.85
CA ALA A 212 0.47 -32.08 -20.20
C ALA A 212 1.24 -31.28 -21.27
N ASP A 213 1.51 -30.00 -21.01
CA ASP A 213 2.32 -29.14 -21.88
C ASP A 213 3.76 -29.63 -21.97
N THR A 214 4.36 -30.02 -20.84
CA THR A 214 5.74 -30.54 -20.80
C THR A 214 5.90 -31.88 -21.55
N ILE A 215 4.87 -32.73 -21.54
CA ILE A 215 4.89 -34.00 -22.26
C ILE A 215 4.63 -33.79 -23.76
N SER A 216 3.74 -32.86 -24.11
CA SER A 216 3.30 -32.68 -25.49
C SER A 216 4.27 -31.83 -26.34
N GLY A 217 5.30 -31.22 -25.75
CA GLY A 217 6.33 -30.42 -26.46
C GLY A 217 5.80 -29.20 -27.22
N SER A 218 4.50 -28.91 -27.13
CA SER A 218 3.83 -27.82 -27.81
C SER A 218 4.16 -26.51 -27.10
N VAL A 219 4.76 -25.55 -27.80
CA VAL A 219 4.99 -24.18 -27.31
C VAL A 219 4.14 -23.25 -28.16
N LEU A 220 2.88 -23.06 -27.77
CA LEU A 220 1.98 -22.09 -28.40
C LEU A 220 2.17 -20.70 -27.76
N PRO A 221 2.20 -19.60 -28.54
CA PRO A 221 2.28 -18.24 -28.01
C PRO A 221 0.97 -17.85 -27.30
N GLY A 222 1.05 -17.14 -26.15
CA GLY A 222 -0.09 -16.71 -25.32
C GLY A 222 -0.40 -17.58 -24.09
N ARG A 223 0.38 -18.64 -23.85
CA ARG A 223 0.18 -19.55 -22.70
C ARG A 223 0.51 -18.95 -21.34
N ASP A 224 1.44 -18.00 -21.29
CA ASP A 224 1.81 -17.35 -20.03
C ASP A 224 0.69 -16.45 -19.52
N ASP A 225 -0.05 -15.79 -20.42
CA ASP A 225 -1.25 -15.01 -20.07
C ASP A 225 -2.38 -15.91 -19.54
N LEU A 226 -2.59 -17.09 -20.16
CA LEU A 226 -3.55 -18.08 -19.66
C LEU A 226 -3.15 -18.62 -18.27
N ARG A 227 -1.85 -18.79 -18.01
CA ARG A 227 -1.34 -19.22 -16.69
C ARG A 227 -1.51 -18.13 -15.64
N LEU A 228 -1.23 -16.87 -15.99
CA LEU A 228 -1.48 -15.70 -15.15
C LEU A 228 -2.97 -15.58 -14.82
N MET A 229 -3.86 -15.72 -15.82
CA MET A 229 -5.31 -15.70 -15.58
C MET A 229 -5.78 -16.85 -14.70
N ALA A 230 -5.31 -18.08 -14.91
CA ALA A 230 -5.65 -19.21 -14.05
C ALA A 230 -5.15 -19.03 -12.61
N HIS A 231 -3.97 -18.43 -12.43
CA HIS A 231 -3.44 -18.09 -11.12
C HIS A 231 -4.26 -17.00 -10.43
N HIS A 232 -4.64 -15.93 -11.15
CA HIS A 232 -5.51 -14.88 -10.63
C HIS A 232 -6.90 -15.41 -10.28
N GLN A 233 -7.46 -16.30 -11.09
CA GLN A 233 -8.73 -16.97 -10.80
C GLN A 233 -8.63 -17.80 -9.52
N TRP A 234 -7.58 -18.59 -9.36
CA TRP A 234 -7.36 -19.37 -8.13
C TRP A 234 -7.20 -18.47 -6.90
N LEU A 235 -6.45 -17.37 -6.99
CA LEU A 235 -6.31 -16.41 -5.89
C LEU A 235 -7.65 -15.75 -5.54
N SER A 236 -8.44 -15.35 -6.54
CA SER A 236 -9.76 -14.75 -6.34
C SER A 236 -10.73 -15.71 -5.63
N GLU A 237 -10.83 -16.96 -6.09
CA GLU A 237 -11.69 -17.95 -5.44
C GLU A 237 -11.16 -18.33 -4.04
N GLY A 238 -9.84 -18.37 -3.86
CA GLY A 238 -9.22 -18.53 -2.56
C GLY A 238 -9.59 -17.38 -1.60
N GLU A 239 -9.44 -16.13 -2.02
CA GLU A 239 -9.78 -14.95 -1.20
C GLU A 239 -11.26 -14.95 -0.77
N LYS A 240 -12.17 -15.31 -1.68
CA LYS A 240 -13.59 -15.49 -1.33
C LYS A 240 -13.77 -16.54 -0.25
N LEU A 241 -13.12 -17.69 -0.39
CA LEU A 241 -13.18 -18.79 0.58
C LEU A 241 -12.63 -18.37 1.96
N TRP A 242 -11.48 -17.70 2.02
CA TRP A 242 -10.88 -17.18 3.26
C TRP A 242 -11.73 -16.09 3.92
N SER A 243 -12.49 -15.33 3.14
CA SER A 243 -13.37 -14.27 3.65
C SER A 243 -14.74 -14.79 4.13
N SER A 244 -15.17 -15.94 3.62
CA SER A 244 -16.50 -16.49 3.87
C SER A 244 -16.52 -17.56 4.98
N TYR A 245 -15.38 -18.24 5.20
CA TYR A 245 -15.30 -19.35 6.14
C TYR A 245 -14.21 -19.18 7.20
N PRO A 246 -14.42 -19.72 8.41
CA PRO A 246 -13.41 -19.79 9.45
C PRO A 246 -12.15 -20.57 9.03
N PRO A 247 -10.94 -20.15 9.46
CA PRO A 247 -9.71 -20.87 9.12
C PRO A 247 -9.68 -22.32 9.60
N ASN A 248 -10.25 -22.62 10.78
CA ASN A 248 -10.33 -23.98 11.30
C ASN A 248 -11.18 -24.88 10.39
N HIS A 249 -12.30 -24.37 9.88
CA HIS A 249 -13.18 -25.10 8.95
C HIS A 249 -12.46 -25.46 7.65
N ILE A 250 -11.70 -24.51 7.11
CA ILE A 250 -10.91 -24.70 5.88
C ILE A 250 -9.81 -25.74 6.09
N VAL A 251 -9.09 -25.65 7.20
CA VAL A 251 -8.02 -26.62 7.54
C VAL A 251 -8.59 -28.02 7.73
N SER A 252 -9.69 -28.17 8.47
CA SER A 252 -10.33 -29.48 8.65
C SER A 252 -10.87 -30.06 7.33
N SER A 253 -11.31 -29.19 6.41
CA SER A 253 -11.76 -29.62 5.08
C SER A 253 -10.59 -30.09 4.23
N LEU A 254 -9.47 -29.37 4.26
CA LEU A 254 -8.22 -29.80 3.61
C LEU A 254 -7.70 -31.11 4.21
N GLU A 255 -7.73 -31.26 5.53
CA GLU A 255 -7.35 -32.50 6.21
C GLU A 255 -8.21 -33.67 5.74
N HIS A 256 -9.54 -33.50 5.69
CA HIS A 256 -10.46 -34.52 5.17
C HIS A 256 -10.15 -34.89 3.71
N LEU A 257 -9.93 -33.91 2.82
CA LEU A 257 -9.55 -34.16 1.43
C LEU A 257 -8.20 -34.89 1.30
N THR A 258 -7.24 -34.60 2.17
CA THR A 258 -5.96 -35.32 2.18
C THR A 258 -6.13 -36.76 2.66
N LEU A 259 -6.98 -37.00 3.66
CA LEU A 259 -7.32 -38.34 4.13
C LEU A 259 -8.04 -39.14 3.04
N GLU A 260 -9.00 -38.53 2.35
CA GLU A 260 -9.68 -39.09 1.17
C GLU A 260 -8.66 -39.46 0.09
N GLY A 261 -7.81 -38.52 -0.33
CA GLY A 261 -6.79 -38.76 -1.36
C GLY A 261 -5.76 -39.83 -0.96
N THR A 262 -5.34 -39.89 0.31
CA THR A 262 -4.43 -40.97 0.77
C THR A 262 -5.11 -42.32 0.79
N ARG A 263 -6.41 -42.40 1.10
CA ARG A 263 -7.20 -43.64 1.00
C ARG A 263 -7.29 -44.08 -0.45
N ASP A 264 -7.65 -43.18 -1.37
CA ASP A 264 -7.76 -43.50 -2.80
C ASP A 264 -6.42 -43.99 -3.35
N LEU A 265 -5.30 -43.37 -2.98
CA LEU A 265 -3.96 -43.83 -3.34
C LEU A 265 -3.64 -45.22 -2.77
N ARG A 266 -3.97 -45.49 -1.51
CA ARG A 266 -3.80 -46.82 -0.90
C ARG A 266 -4.68 -47.87 -1.57
N GLN A 267 -5.91 -47.52 -1.94
CA GLN A 267 -6.81 -48.40 -2.68
C GLN A 267 -6.24 -48.69 -4.07
N LEU A 268 -5.79 -47.67 -4.82
CA LEU A 268 -5.13 -47.84 -6.11
C LEU A 268 -3.84 -48.67 -6.00
N GLN A 269 -3.06 -48.47 -4.95
CA GLN A 269 -1.85 -49.27 -4.68
C GLN A 269 -2.20 -50.73 -4.34
N SER A 270 -3.28 -50.95 -3.58
CA SER A 270 -3.77 -52.29 -3.26
C SER A 270 -4.42 -52.99 -4.47
N SER A 271 -5.09 -52.26 -5.36
CA SER A 271 -5.61 -52.82 -6.62
C SER A 271 -4.50 -53.12 -7.61
N LEU A 272 -3.43 -52.33 -7.62
CA LEU A 272 -2.22 -52.61 -8.41
C LEU A 272 -1.44 -53.81 -7.86
N ALA A 273 -1.49 -54.04 -6.54
CA ALA A 273 -0.90 -55.21 -5.88
C ALA A 273 -1.80 -56.46 -5.94
N ALA A 274 -3.10 -56.30 -6.21
CA ALA A 274 -4.07 -57.38 -6.38
C ALA A 274 -4.08 -58.00 -7.79
N ASP A 275 -3.26 -57.48 -8.71
CA ASP A 275 -2.80 -58.22 -9.89
C ASP A 275 -1.43 -58.91 -9.63
N PRO A 276 -1.37 -60.07 -8.95
CA PRO A 276 -0.25 -60.99 -9.04
C PRO A 276 -0.74 -62.30 -9.68
N ALA A 277 -0.93 -62.28 -10.99
CA ALA A 277 -0.80 -63.47 -11.82
C ALA A 277 0.45 -63.33 -12.71
N GLU A 278 1.54 -62.84 -12.15
CA GLU A 278 2.92 -63.18 -12.53
C GLU A 278 3.84 -62.52 -11.50
N THR A 279 4.79 -63.30 -10.97
CA THR A 279 5.81 -62.92 -9.97
C THR A 279 5.44 -63.17 -8.50
N SER A 280 5.73 -64.40 -8.12
CA SER A 280 6.04 -64.87 -6.77
C SER A 280 6.88 -63.89 -5.95
N CYS A 281 6.47 -63.63 -4.71
CA CYS A 281 7.24 -64.01 -3.51
C CYS A 281 6.54 -63.50 -2.25
N SER A 282 6.00 -64.45 -1.51
CA SER A 282 5.55 -64.31 -0.13
C SER A 282 6.72 -63.95 0.79
N VAL A 283 6.63 -62.81 1.46
CA VAL A 283 7.26 -62.60 2.76
C VAL A 283 6.19 -62.03 3.68
N SER A 284 5.57 -62.90 4.46
CA SER A 284 4.78 -62.52 5.63
C SER A 284 5.65 -62.75 6.86
N GLU A 285 5.96 -61.66 7.56
CA GLU A 285 6.52 -61.66 8.91
C GLU A 285 5.43 -61.94 9.95
N ALA A 286 5.81 -62.77 10.92
CA ALA A 286 5.58 -62.68 12.36
C ALA A 286 4.15 -62.57 12.91
N MET A 287 3.78 -63.55 13.73
CA MET A 287 3.58 -63.39 15.18
C MET A 287 2.93 -64.67 15.74
N SER A 288 3.59 -65.32 16.70
CA SER A 288 3.01 -65.88 17.95
C SER A 288 4.01 -66.79 18.66
N ASP A 289 4.31 -66.43 19.90
CA ASP A 289 4.77 -67.30 21.00
C ASP A 289 3.59 -67.37 22.01
N PRO A 290 3.53 -68.22 23.07
CA PRO A 290 4.44 -69.29 23.50
C PRO A 290 3.71 -70.59 23.96
N ARG A 291 4.44 -71.71 24.13
CA ARG A 291 4.38 -72.65 25.29
C ARG A 291 4.91 -74.07 24.98
N GLU A 292 5.91 -74.45 25.79
CA GLU A 292 6.10 -75.73 26.49
C GLU A 292 5.73 -77.03 25.78
N THR A 293 6.71 -77.88 25.49
CA THR A 293 7.02 -79.12 26.25
C THR A 293 8.06 -79.98 25.53
N SER A 294 8.80 -80.76 26.34
CA SER A 294 9.56 -81.97 25.99
C SER A 294 10.88 -81.73 25.23
N GLU A 295 11.99 -81.63 25.95
CA GLU A 295 12.85 -82.79 26.27
C GLU A 295 13.44 -83.42 25.00
N ASP A 296 14.70 -83.05 24.73
CA ASP A 296 15.77 -83.91 24.21
C ASP A 296 16.79 -83.09 23.41
N GLN A 297 17.64 -82.30 24.09
CA GLN A 297 19.03 -82.02 23.64
C GLN A 297 19.86 -81.22 24.67
N GLU A 298 19.76 -81.57 25.95
CA GLU A 298 20.75 -81.16 26.96
C GLU A 298 21.71 -82.31 27.23
N ASN A 299 22.75 -82.47 26.40
CA ASN A 299 23.97 -83.19 26.84
C ASN A 299 25.23 -82.93 26.00
N SER A 300 25.33 -81.78 25.32
CA SER A 300 26.57 -81.44 24.59
C SER A 300 26.93 -79.94 24.62
N LYS A 301 26.68 -79.26 25.75
CA LYS A 301 27.08 -77.83 25.93
C LYS A 301 27.72 -77.52 27.29
N ARG A 302 28.19 -78.52 28.05
CA ARG A 302 28.81 -78.32 29.37
C ARG A 302 30.35 -78.39 29.44
N ALA A 303 31.06 -78.29 28.31
CA ALA A 303 32.53 -78.43 28.30
C ALA A 303 33.32 -77.26 27.69
N ARG A 304 32.74 -76.06 27.50
CA ARG A 304 33.50 -74.87 27.04
C ARG A 304 33.16 -73.57 27.76
N LEU A 305 32.90 -73.66 29.07
CA LEU A 305 32.88 -72.51 29.96
C LEU A 305 34.02 -72.68 30.96
N GLN A 306 35.21 -72.18 30.59
CA GLN A 306 36.24 -71.68 31.52
C GLN A 306 37.46 -71.16 30.75
N CYS A 307 37.59 -69.83 30.74
CA CYS A 307 38.76 -68.96 30.55
C CYS A 307 38.27 -67.72 29.77
N GLY A 308 37.73 -66.71 30.46
CA GLY A 308 38.50 -65.58 30.95
C GLY A 308 38.26 -64.40 29.98
N ASP A 309 37.11 -63.75 30.06
CA ASP A 309 36.85 -62.50 30.81
C ASP A 309 37.72 -61.31 30.34
N GLY A 310 37.06 -60.29 29.79
CA GLY A 310 37.72 -59.13 29.17
C GLY A 310 36.87 -58.35 28.17
N ARG A 311 35.71 -57.86 28.60
CA ARG A 311 35.03 -56.60 28.19
C ARG A 311 35.51 -55.89 26.90
N SER A 312 34.63 -55.74 25.91
CA SER A 312 34.17 -54.44 25.38
C SER A 312 33.29 -54.65 24.15
N ASP A 313 32.17 -53.94 24.10
CA ASP A 313 31.37 -53.72 22.91
C ASP A 313 32.26 -53.32 21.73
N SER A 314 32.31 -54.15 20.71
CA SER A 314 32.65 -53.73 19.37
C SER A 314 31.74 -54.47 18.41
N PHE A 315 30.84 -53.73 17.77
CA PHE A 315 30.37 -54.06 16.42
C PHE A 315 31.50 -54.75 15.68
N THR A 316 31.22 -55.94 15.15
CA THR A 316 32.07 -56.84 14.39
C THR A 316 33.06 -56.06 13.52
N ARG A 317 34.20 -55.69 14.11
CA ARG A 317 35.28 -55.01 13.40
C ARG A 317 35.89 -56.10 12.54
N LEU A 318 35.69 -55.98 11.23
CA LEU A 318 36.29 -56.87 10.24
C LEU A 318 37.77 -57.09 10.61
N PRO A 319 38.25 -58.35 10.65
CA PRO A 319 39.61 -58.65 11.05
C PRO A 319 40.61 -57.85 10.21
N SER A 320 41.68 -57.37 10.85
CA SER A 320 42.73 -56.63 10.13
C SER A 320 43.37 -57.52 9.07
N TYR A 321 43.85 -56.93 7.97
CA TYR A 321 44.54 -57.64 6.89
C TYR A 321 45.71 -58.51 7.41
N SER A 322 46.44 -58.02 8.42
CA SER A 322 47.50 -58.79 9.08
C SER A 322 47.00 -60.02 9.83
N CYS A 323 45.81 -59.97 10.46
CA CYS A 323 45.22 -61.12 11.14
C CYS A 323 44.82 -62.19 10.13
N LEU A 324 44.18 -61.81 9.02
CA LEU A 324 43.79 -62.76 7.96
C LEU A 324 45.02 -63.45 7.33
N ILE A 325 46.11 -62.70 7.12
CA ILE A 325 47.36 -63.28 6.63
C ILE A 325 47.92 -64.28 7.66
N GLN A 326 47.99 -63.90 8.94
CA GLN A 326 48.52 -64.77 9.99
C GLN A 326 47.68 -66.04 10.17
N GLU A 327 46.36 -65.94 10.09
CA GLU A 327 45.44 -67.08 10.10
C GLU A 327 45.70 -67.99 8.89
N GLY A 328 45.82 -67.44 7.68
CA GLY A 328 46.17 -68.22 6.49
C GLY A 328 47.52 -68.93 6.60
N TRP A 329 48.53 -68.29 7.19
CA TRP A 329 49.82 -68.94 7.47
C TRP A 329 49.70 -70.05 8.52
N ALA A 330 48.89 -69.86 9.56
CA ALA A 330 48.66 -70.86 10.60
C ALA A 330 47.94 -72.09 10.04
N GLU A 331 46.91 -71.89 9.21
CA GLU A 331 46.17 -72.96 8.54
C GLU A 331 47.06 -73.76 7.59
N THR A 332 47.86 -73.08 6.77
CA THR A 332 48.79 -73.75 5.85
C THR A 332 49.88 -74.53 6.59
N ALA A 333 50.42 -73.98 7.69
CA ALA A 333 51.35 -74.71 8.55
C ALA A 333 50.71 -75.95 9.20
N ALA A 334 49.44 -75.85 9.64
CA ALA A 334 48.71 -76.97 10.19
C ALA A 334 48.50 -78.08 9.15
N VAL A 335 48.07 -77.75 7.93
CA VAL A 335 47.90 -78.71 6.83
C VAL A 335 49.22 -79.36 6.46
N ALA A 336 50.32 -78.60 6.37
CA ALA A 336 51.64 -79.15 6.09
C ALA A 336 52.08 -80.16 7.17
N SER A 337 51.82 -79.86 8.44
CA SER A 337 52.13 -80.77 9.55
C SER A 337 51.32 -82.07 9.48
N GLN A 338 50.03 -81.99 9.11
CA GLN A 338 49.16 -83.14 8.91
C GLN A 338 49.65 -84.00 7.73
N LEU A 339 50.02 -83.38 6.61
CA LEU A 339 50.56 -84.08 5.44
C LEU A 339 51.83 -84.88 5.78
N CYS A 340 52.77 -84.27 6.50
CA CYS A 340 53.98 -84.97 6.94
C CYS A 340 53.67 -86.18 7.83
N ASN A 341 52.67 -86.08 8.70
CA ASN A 341 52.25 -87.20 9.56
C ASN A 341 51.61 -88.34 8.75
N VAL A 342 50.72 -88.02 7.81
CA VAL A 342 50.10 -89.01 6.93
C VAL A 342 51.13 -89.69 6.03
N GLN A 343 52.09 -88.94 5.48
CA GLN A 343 53.18 -89.50 4.68
C GLN A 343 54.06 -90.46 5.50
N ARG A 344 54.34 -90.14 6.77
CA ARG A 344 55.07 -91.04 7.66
C ARG A 344 54.29 -92.34 7.90
N GLN A 345 53.01 -92.24 8.24
CA GLN A 345 52.14 -93.40 8.46
C GLN A 345 52.03 -94.29 7.22
N SER A 346 51.92 -93.70 6.03
CA SER A 346 51.89 -94.44 4.76
C SER A 346 53.18 -95.22 4.52
N ARG A 347 54.35 -94.61 4.75
CA ARG A 347 55.65 -95.29 4.65
C ARG A 347 55.76 -96.45 5.65
N ASP A 348 55.40 -96.22 6.91
CA ASP A 348 55.45 -97.25 7.95
C ASP A 348 54.54 -98.45 7.63
N LEU A 349 53.32 -98.19 7.16
CA LEU A 349 52.38 -99.24 6.76
C LEU A 349 52.88 -100.00 5.51
N SER A 350 53.46 -99.30 4.54
CA SER A 350 54.03 -99.93 3.34
C SER A 350 55.20 -100.86 3.66
N ALA A 351 56.04 -100.48 4.62
CA ALA A 351 57.16 -101.31 5.09
C ALA A 351 56.64 -102.58 5.81
N ARG A 352 55.67 -102.43 6.72
CA ARG A 352 55.04 -103.58 7.41
C ARG A 352 54.36 -104.55 6.44
N LEU A 353 53.71 -104.03 5.40
CA LEU A 353 53.11 -104.85 4.35
C LEU A 353 54.19 -105.63 3.59
N ALA A 354 55.30 -104.98 3.23
CA ALA A 354 56.42 -105.63 2.55
C ALA A 354 57.03 -106.76 3.40
N ASP A 355 57.23 -106.53 4.70
CA ASP A 355 57.73 -107.54 5.64
C ASP A 355 56.77 -108.75 5.70
N LYS A 356 55.46 -108.51 5.75
CA LYS A 356 54.44 -109.57 5.76
C LYS A 356 54.36 -110.35 4.46
N ILE A 357 54.51 -109.69 3.31
CA ILE A 357 54.61 -110.36 2.01
C ILE A 357 55.83 -111.27 1.99
N GLN A 358 56.97 -110.78 2.49
CA GLN A 358 58.20 -111.57 2.55
C GLN A 358 58.08 -112.78 3.47
N GLU A 359 57.42 -112.65 4.63
CA GLU A 359 57.12 -113.76 5.54
C GLU A 359 56.29 -114.86 4.86
N VAL A 360 55.23 -114.49 4.14
CA VAL A 360 54.39 -115.44 3.38
C VAL A 360 55.15 -116.06 2.21
N HIS A 361 56.00 -115.30 1.52
CA HIS A 361 56.84 -115.85 0.45
C HIS A 361 57.88 -116.83 0.99
N GLN A 362 58.43 -116.61 2.19
CA GLN A 362 59.37 -117.53 2.86
C GLN A 362 58.71 -118.84 3.29
N THR A 363 57.46 -118.80 3.78
CA THR A 363 56.73 -120.04 4.13
C THR A 363 56.35 -120.86 2.90
N LEU A 364 56.26 -120.23 1.73
CA LEU A 364 55.97 -120.83 0.41
C LEU A 364 57.24 -120.97 -0.47
N SER A 365 58.39 -121.34 0.11
CA SER A 365 59.69 -121.43 -0.58
C SER A 365 60.23 -122.86 -0.80
N ASP A 366 59.38 -123.88 -0.64
CA ASP A 366 59.70 -125.32 -0.78
C ASP A 366 59.92 -125.78 -2.24
N GLY A 367 59.73 -124.91 -3.23
CA GLY A 367 60.02 -125.19 -4.65
C GLY A 367 59.02 -126.13 -5.35
N SER A 368 57.96 -126.55 -4.65
CA SER A 368 56.84 -127.33 -5.19
C SER A 368 56.01 -126.50 -6.18
N GLU A 369 55.47 -127.14 -7.23
CA GLU A 369 54.55 -126.50 -8.19
C GLU A 369 53.33 -125.89 -7.48
N LEU A 370 52.81 -126.55 -6.44
CA LEU A 370 51.68 -126.05 -5.65
C LEU A 370 52.03 -124.73 -4.96
N SER A 371 53.25 -124.62 -4.44
CA SER A 371 53.74 -123.44 -3.71
C SER A 371 53.94 -122.23 -4.63
N VAL A 372 54.44 -122.46 -5.85
CA VAL A 372 54.54 -121.43 -6.89
C VAL A 372 53.16 -120.90 -7.29
N LEU A 373 52.18 -121.80 -7.48
CA LEU A 373 50.81 -121.41 -7.81
C LEU A 373 50.12 -120.67 -6.65
N SER A 374 50.29 -121.12 -5.40
CA SER A 374 49.75 -120.45 -4.21
C SER A 374 50.34 -119.05 -4.02
N ARG A 375 51.64 -118.86 -4.29
CA ARG A 375 52.29 -117.54 -4.26
C ARG A 375 51.73 -116.60 -5.34
N ALA A 376 51.56 -117.10 -6.57
CA ALA A 376 50.97 -116.31 -7.65
C ALA A 376 49.51 -115.92 -7.37
N ALA A 377 48.71 -116.82 -6.78
CA ALA A 377 47.34 -116.53 -6.36
C ALA A 377 47.30 -115.48 -5.24
N PHE A 378 48.15 -115.62 -4.21
CA PHE A 378 48.29 -114.64 -3.13
C PHE A 378 48.65 -113.25 -3.65
N ASP A 379 49.65 -113.14 -4.52
CA ASP A 379 50.07 -111.84 -5.09
C ASP A 379 48.96 -111.22 -5.97
N ALA A 380 48.18 -112.05 -6.67
CA ALA A 380 47.03 -111.59 -7.47
C ALA A 380 45.88 -111.08 -6.57
N GLU A 381 45.50 -111.83 -5.53
CA GLU A 381 44.47 -111.42 -4.57
C GLU A 381 44.89 -110.14 -3.81
N LEU A 382 46.16 -110.06 -3.38
CA LEU A 382 46.70 -108.87 -2.73
C LEU A 382 46.61 -107.65 -3.66
N ARG A 383 46.97 -107.79 -4.94
CA ARG A 383 46.82 -106.71 -5.93
C ARG A 383 45.37 -106.29 -6.10
N LEU A 384 44.43 -107.24 -6.14
CA LEU A 384 43.01 -106.94 -6.24
C LEU A 384 42.49 -106.16 -5.01
N VAL A 385 42.89 -106.57 -3.80
CA VAL A 385 42.51 -105.87 -2.57
C VAL A 385 43.10 -104.46 -2.52
N LEU A 386 44.37 -104.29 -2.91
CA LEU A 386 45.00 -102.96 -2.99
C LEU A 386 44.30 -102.06 -4.01
N LEU A 387 44.00 -102.57 -5.22
CA LEU A 387 43.29 -101.81 -6.25
C LEU A 387 41.87 -101.43 -5.81
N ARG A 388 41.15 -102.33 -5.11
CA ARG A 388 39.83 -102.04 -4.57
C ARG A 388 39.89 -100.97 -3.48
N GLY A 389 40.87 -101.05 -2.57
CA GLY A 389 41.10 -100.00 -1.57
C GLY A 389 41.41 -98.64 -2.20
N CYS A 390 42.22 -98.61 -3.26
CA CYS A 390 42.49 -97.39 -4.03
C CYS A 390 41.22 -96.84 -4.68
N GLN A 391 40.39 -97.70 -5.27
CA GLN A 391 39.12 -97.28 -5.88
C GLN A 391 38.16 -96.69 -4.84
N ASP A 392 38.01 -97.35 -3.68
CA ASP A 392 37.13 -96.89 -2.61
C ASP A 392 37.61 -95.54 -2.03
N ALA A 393 38.93 -95.36 -1.85
CA ALA A 393 39.52 -94.11 -1.41
C ALA A 393 39.29 -92.96 -2.42
N LEU A 394 39.50 -93.21 -3.72
CA LEU A 394 39.26 -92.22 -4.77
C LEU A 394 37.78 -91.84 -4.88
N LEU A 395 36.86 -92.80 -4.71
CA LEU A 395 35.43 -92.53 -4.69
C LEU A 395 35.03 -91.69 -3.46
N GLN A 396 35.62 -91.97 -2.31
CA GLN A 396 35.40 -91.18 -1.10
C GLN A 396 35.92 -89.75 -1.27
N GLU A 397 37.12 -89.58 -1.82
CA GLU A 397 37.71 -88.27 -2.10
C GLU A 397 36.86 -87.47 -3.11
N CYS A 398 36.40 -88.11 -4.19
CA CYS A 398 35.48 -87.50 -5.15
C CYS A 398 34.20 -87.00 -4.47
N ARG A 399 33.61 -87.79 -3.55
CA ARG A 399 32.40 -87.39 -2.81
C ARG A 399 32.67 -86.21 -1.88
N THR A 400 33.80 -86.21 -1.16
CA THR A 400 34.18 -85.08 -0.29
C THR A 400 34.41 -83.80 -1.08
N LEU A 401 35.12 -83.88 -2.21
CA LEU A 401 35.38 -82.73 -3.08
C LEU A 401 34.08 -82.19 -3.71
N GLN A 402 33.15 -83.08 -4.08
CA GLN A 402 31.83 -82.66 -4.59
C GLN A 402 31.01 -81.94 -3.53
N ALA A 403 31.02 -82.41 -2.28
CA ALA A 403 30.36 -81.75 -1.16
C ALA A 403 30.98 -80.37 -0.90
N GLU A 404 32.31 -80.29 -0.75
CA GLU A 404 32.99 -79.01 -0.56
C GLU A 404 32.76 -78.03 -1.73
N ALA A 405 32.74 -78.52 -2.97
CA ALA A 405 32.46 -77.69 -4.13
C ALA A 405 30.99 -77.21 -4.17
N ALA A 406 30.05 -78.00 -3.64
CA ALA A 406 28.66 -77.57 -3.47
C ALA A 406 28.57 -76.46 -2.41
N ASP A 407 29.21 -76.65 -1.26
CA ASP A 407 29.23 -75.67 -0.16
C ASP A 407 29.89 -74.35 -0.59
N ARG A 408 31.05 -74.42 -1.25
CA ARG A 408 31.73 -73.24 -1.81
C ARG A 408 30.86 -72.51 -2.85
N ARG A 409 30.12 -73.25 -3.70
CA ARG A 409 29.18 -72.64 -4.66
C ARG A 409 28.01 -71.95 -3.97
N GLN A 410 27.47 -72.51 -2.88
CA GLN A 410 26.44 -71.86 -2.09
C GLN A 410 26.97 -70.60 -1.40
N GLY A 411 28.17 -70.67 -0.82
CA GLY A 411 28.87 -69.51 -0.25
C GLY A 411 29.08 -68.38 -1.26
N MET A 412 29.51 -68.71 -2.48
CA MET A 412 29.66 -67.73 -3.57
C MET A 412 28.33 -67.06 -3.94
N LYS A 413 27.23 -67.82 -4.05
CA LYS A 413 25.91 -67.25 -4.30
C LYS A 413 25.47 -66.30 -3.19
N PHE A 414 25.70 -66.67 -1.93
CA PHE A 414 25.40 -65.83 -0.79
C PHE A 414 26.20 -64.52 -0.81
N LEU A 415 27.51 -64.59 -1.06
CA LEU A 415 28.35 -63.40 -1.19
C LEU A 415 27.94 -62.52 -2.37
N GLN A 416 27.57 -63.11 -3.51
CA GLN A 416 27.06 -62.37 -4.66
C GLN A 416 25.74 -61.66 -4.33
N GLN A 417 24.83 -62.31 -3.60
CA GLN A 417 23.61 -61.67 -3.11
C GLN A 417 23.91 -60.50 -2.16
N GLN A 418 24.86 -60.67 -1.23
CA GLN A 418 25.27 -59.59 -0.35
C GLN A 418 25.88 -58.41 -1.13
N GLN A 419 26.71 -58.69 -2.14
CA GLN A 419 27.26 -57.66 -3.01
C GLN A 419 26.15 -56.90 -3.76
N GLN A 420 25.16 -57.61 -4.30
CA GLN A 420 24.03 -56.98 -4.97
C GLN A 420 23.24 -56.09 -4.00
N ASN A 421 22.93 -56.58 -2.80
CA ASN A 421 22.26 -55.78 -1.77
C ASN A 421 23.05 -54.51 -1.42
N ILE A 422 24.39 -54.60 -1.35
CA ILE A 422 25.25 -53.44 -1.13
C ILE A 422 25.15 -52.46 -2.30
N GLN A 423 25.20 -52.92 -3.54
CA GLN A 423 25.06 -52.06 -4.73
C GLN A 423 23.68 -51.36 -4.77
N ASP A 424 22.61 -52.09 -4.48
CA ASP A 424 21.26 -51.54 -4.41
C ASP A 424 21.16 -50.48 -3.30
N SER A 425 21.82 -50.71 -2.16
CA SER A 425 21.90 -49.73 -1.07
C SER A 425 22.65 -48.46 -1.47
N PHE A 426 23.73 -48.55 -2.26
CA PHE A 426 24.45 -47.39 -2.79
C PHE A 426 23.59 -46.59 -3.76
N LEU A 427 22.88 -47.25 -4.68
CA LEU A 427 21.95 -46.59 -5.59
C LEU A 427 20.81 -45.88 -4.84
N LEU A 428 20.29 -46.50 -3.78
CA LEU A 428 19.28 -45.87 -2.92
C LEU A 428 19.87 -44.65 -2.21
N LEU A 429 21.10 -44.75 -1.69
CA LEU A 429 21.79 -43.66 -1.03
C LEU A 429 22.00 -42.47 -1.98
N GLU A 430 22.40 -42.72 -3.23
CA GLU A 430 22.56 -41.68 -4.26
C GLU A 430 21.23 -40.97 -4.53
N LYS A 431 20.13 -41.71 -4.74
CA LYS A 431 18.79 -41.11 -4.91
C LYS A 431 18.37 -40.26 -3.71
N LYS A 432 18.66 -40.74 -2.49
CA LYS A 432 18.37 -39.98 -1.26
C LYS A 432 19.23 -38.72 -1.16
N GLN A 433 20.50 -38.80 -1.55
CA GLN A 433 21.40 -37.65 -1.57
C GLN A 433 20.94 -36.59 -2.59
N GLU A 434 20.45 -36.99 -3.76
CA GLU A 434 19.85 -36.07 -4.73
C GLU A 434 18.60 -35.37 -4.17
N GLN A 435 17.70 -36.13 -3.51
CA GLN A 435 16.53 -35.56 -2.84
C GLN A 435 16.92 -34.53 -1.78
N ILE A 436 17.94 -34.83 -0.96
CA ILE A 436 18.48 -33.90 0.04
C ILE A 436 19.04 -32.64 -0.63
N GLN A 437 19.78 -32.76 -1.74
CA GLN A 437 20.30 -31.60 -2.46
C GLN A 437 19.19 -30.72 -3.03
N VAL A 438 18.12 -31.31 -3.57
CA VAL A 438 16.94 -30.56 -4.04
C VAL A 438 16.28 -29.82 -2.88
N LEU A 439 16.11 -30.47 -1.73
CA LEU A 439 15.55 -29.83 -0.53
C LEU A 439 16.42 -28.69 -0.02
N ILE A 440 17.75 -28.85 -0.01
CA ILE A 440 18.67 -27.77 0.36
C ILE A 440 18.52 -26.58 -0.59
N LYS A 441 18.47 -26.83 -1.91
CA LYS A 441 18.26 -25.78 -2.92
C LYS A 441 16.92 -25.06 -2.70
N ALA A 442 15.82 -25.81 -2.55
CA ALA A 442 14.49 -25.26 -2.29
C ALA A 442 14.46 -24.43 -1.00
N THR A 443 15.06 -24.92 0.08
CA THR A 443 15.14 -24.21 1.36
C THR A 443 15.96 -22.94 1.25
N SER A 444 17.07 -22.97 0.52
CA SER A 444 17.89 -21.78 0.27
C SER A 444 17.15 -20.73 -0.55
N PHE A 445 16.37 -21.16 -1.55
CA PHE A 445 15.51 -20.30 -2.35
C PHE A 445 14.39 -19.68 -1.50
N SER A 446 13.66 -20.48 -0.71
CA SER A 446 12.64 -19.97 0.20
C SER A 446 13.23 -18.98 1.22
N LYS A 447 14.43 -19.24 1.75
CA LYS A 447 15.13 -18.30 2.64
C LYS A 447 15.49 -16.99 1.94
N ALA A 448 15.94 -17.05 0.69
CA ALA A 448 16.21 -15.86 -0.12
C ALA A 448 14.92 -15.07 -0.40
N GLN A 449 13.84 -15.76 -0.77
CA GLN A 449 12.53 -15.15 -1.01
C GLN A 449 11.97 -14.49 0.25
N VAL A 450 12.04 -15.15 1.41
CA VAL A 450 11.60 -14.56 2.69
C VAL A 450 12.41 -13.33 3.04
N ARG A 451 13.73 -13.34 2.83
CA ARG A 451 14.58 -12.16 3.04
C ARG A 451 14.22 -11.02 2.09
N HIS A 452 13.94 -11.35 0.82
CA HIS A 452 13.52 -10.37 -0.17
C HIS A 452 12.18 -9.74 0.20
N ASN A 453 11.15 -10.57 0.43
CA ASN A 453 9.82 -10.13 0.86
C ASN A 453 9.89 -9.34 2.17
N SER A 454 10.70 -9.76 3.15
CA SER A 454 10.91 -9.00 4.40
C SER A 454 11.52 -7.64 4.13
N GLY A 455 12.47 -7.54 3.19
CA GLY A 455 13.04 -6.28 2.75
C GLY A 455 12.01 -5.39 2.04
N GLU A 456 11.16 -5.96 1.18
CA GLU A 456 10.06 -5.24 0.52
C GLU A 456 9.01 -4.76 1.52
N VAL A 457 8.60 -5.59 2.48
CA VAL A 457 7.69 -5.20 3.56
C VAL A 457 8.31 -4.09 4.39
N GLN A 458 9.60 -4.19 4.72
CA GLN A 458 10.28 -3.12 5.47
C GLN A 458 10.34 -1.81 4.68
N LYS A 459 10.65 -1.87 3.37
CA LYS A 459 10.59 -0.71 2.48
C LYS A 459 9.18 -0.15 2.39
N PHE A 460 8.17 -0.98 2.20
CA PHE A 460 6.76 -0.56 2.18
C PHE A 460 6.36 0.09 3.51
N VAL A 461 6.78 -0.47 4.65
CA VAL A 461 6.55 0.14 5.96
C VAL A 461 7.23 1.51 6.03
N GLN A 462 8.49 1.63 5.62
CA GLN A 462 9.20 2.90 5.62
C GLN A 462 8.60 3.94 4.66
N GLU A 463 8.28 3.54 3.44
CA GLU A 463 7.86 4.43 2.35
C GLU A 463 6.35 4.70 2.33
N ARG A 464 5.51 3.83 2.89
CA ARG A 464 4.04 3.95 2.79
C ARG A 464 3.33 4.03 4.13
N LEU A 465 3.92 3.51 5.20
CA LEU A 465 3.31 3.55 6.54
C LEU A 465 3.99 4.58 7.45
N LEU A 466 5.32 4.70 7.40
CA LEU A 466 6.12 5.68 8.15
C LEU A 466 6.30 7.01 7.41
N LEU A 467 5.92 7.11 6.14
CA LEU A 467 5.71 8.40 5.45
C LEU A 467 4.32 9.00 5.73
N ARG A 468 3.35 8.21 6.22
CA ARG A 468 2.05 8.74 6.67
C ARG A 468 2.11 9.73 7.83
N PRO A 469 3.03 9.70 8.81
CA PRO A 469 3.18 10.80 9.75
C PRO A 469 3.47 12.10 9.02
N LEU A 470 4.26 12.10 7.94
CA LEU A 470 4.54 13.31 7.17
C LEU A 470 3.34 13.74 6.32
N GLU A 471 2.64 12.81 5.65
CA GLU A 471 1.43 13.13 4.88
C GLU A 471 0.26 13.54 5.80
N VAL A 472 0.11 12.93 6.97
CA VAL A 472 -0.88 13.28 8.00
C VAL A 472 -0.50 14.59 8.66
N VAL A 473 0.79 14.85 8.92
CA VAL A 473 1.25 16.17 9.40
C VAL A 473 1.01 17.21 8.32
N GLN A 474 1.31 16.94 7.05
CA GLN A 474 1.05 17.87 5.94
C GLN A 474 -0.44 18.12 5.72
N GLU A 475 -1.29 17.09 5.73
CA GLU A 475 -2.74 17.25 5.62
C GLU A 475 -3.34 17.87 6.88
N SER A 476 -2.79 17.59 8.07
CA SER A 476 -3.14 18.30 9.31
C SER A 476 -2.74 19.77 9.23
N GLN A 477 -1.55 20.09 8.72
CA GLN A 477 -1.10 21.46 8.48
C GLN A 477 -1.99 22.13 7.44
N ARG A 478 -2.36 21.42 6.37
CA ARG A 478 -3.21 21.92 5.28
C ARG A 478 -4.64 22.14 5.74
N LEU A 479 -5.17 21.27 6.61
CA LEU A 479 -6.45 21.45 7.31
C LEU A 479 -6.37 22.62 8.28
N GLN A 480 -5.30 22.73 9.05
CA GLN A 480 -5.08 23.84 9.98
C GLN A 480 -4.97 25.16 9.21
N ASP A 481 -4.26 25.20 8.08
CA ASP A 481 -4.15 26.33 7.17
C ASP A 481 -5.48 26.63 6.47
N SER A 482 -6.26 25.61 6.11
CA SER A 482 -7.61 25.78 5.55
C SER A 482 -8.55 26.37 6.59
N VAL A 483 -8.54 25.85 7.82
CA VAL A 483 -9.33 26.36 8.94
C VAL A 483 -8.91 27.77 9.28
N MET A 484 -7.60 28.06 9.34
CA MET A 484 -7.06 29.41 9.56
C MET A 484 -7.42 30.35 8.41
N LYS A 485 -7.40 29.89 7.16
CA LYS A 485 -7.89 30.67 6.02
C LYS A 485 -9.37 30.96 6.19
N ASP A 486 -10.20 29.95 6.48
CA ASP A 486 -11.63 30.15 6.70
C ASP A 486 -11.87 31.13 7.86
N LEU A 487 -11.15 30.97 8.97
CA LEU A 487 -11.16 31.88 10.12
C LEU A 487 -10.76 33.30 9.72
N ASN A 488 -9.73 33.47 8.90
CA ASN A 488 -9.31 34.77 8.37
C ASN A 488 -10.36 35.40 7.45
N HIS A 489 -11.03 34.59 6.62
CA HIS A 489 -12.17 35.04 5.82
C HIS A 489 -13.36 35.43 6.70
N PHE A 490 -13.54 34.78 7.86
CA PHE A 490 -14.55 35.13 8.87
C PHE A 490 -14.14 36.30 9.78
N THR A 491 -12.86 36.54 10.03
CA THR A 491 -12.38 37.70 10.84
C THR A 491 -12.40 39.00 10.04
N ALA A 492 -12.34 38.93 8.71
CA ALA A 492 -12.55 40.08 7.82
C ALA A 492 -14.01 40.59 7.85
N ILE A 493 -14.87 39.96 8.66
CA ILE A 493 -16.28 40.26 8.79
C ILE A 493 -16.52 41.00 10.11
N SER A 494 -17.14 42.17 10.05
CA SER A 494 -17.44 42.96 11.25
C SER A 494 -18.42 42.24 12.19
N LEU A 495 -17.91 41.87 13.38
CA LEU A 495 -18.60 41.21 14.50
C LEU A 495 -19.92 41.85 15.00
N PRO A 496 -20.18 43.18 14.91
CA PRO A 496 -21.41 43.78 15.44
C PRO A 496 -22.73 43.34 14.78
N THR A 497 -22.68 42.44 13.79
CA THR A 497 -23.86 41.89 13.11
C THR A 497 -24.06 40.38 13.29
N LEU A 498 -23.16 39.68 13.99
CA LEU A 498 -23.34 38.24 14.31
C LEU A 498 -24.30 38.00 15.49
N GLN A 499 -24.59 39.03 16.31
CA GLN A 499 -25.47 38.93 17.48
C GLN A 499 -26.98 39.10 17.18
N LYS A 500 -27.40 39.20 15.91
CA LYS A 500 -28.83 39.42 15.55
C LYS A 500 -29.52 38.25 14.83
N VAL A 501 -28.99 37.04 14.89
CA VAL A 501 -29.68 35.84 14.37
C VAL A 501 -29.73 34.75 15.43
N THR A 502 -30.33 35.06 16.58
CA THR A 502 -30.95 34.06 17.49
C THR A 502 -32.09 34.73 18.27
N LEU A 503 -33.05 35.33 17.56
CA LEU A 503 -34.38 35.68 18.09
C LEU A 503 -35.40 35.56 16.95
N HIS A 504 -35.55 34.35 16.42
CA HIS A 504 -36.81 33.76 15.96
C HIS A 504 -36.51 32.40 15.33
N GLY A 505 -37.04 31.35 15.96
CA GLY A 505 -36.83 29.94 15.68
C GLY A 505 -36.91 29.18 16.98
#